data_AF-A0A2N8NCH8-F1
#
_entry.id   AF-A0A2N8NCH8-F1
#
_cell.length_a   1.000
_cell.length_b   1.000
_cell.length_c   1.000
_cell.angle_alpha   90.00
_cell.angle_beta   90.00
_cell.angle_gamma   90.00
#
_symmetry.space_group_name_H-M   'P 1'
#
loop_
_entity.id
_entity.type
_entity.pdbx_description
1 polymer ?
#
loop_
_entity_poly.entity_id
_entity_poly.type
_entity_poly.pdbx_seq_one_letter_code
_entity_poly.pdbx_strand_id
1 'polypeptide(L)'
;MARTLTIAVFYYTQTGQALAIARSLCAPLEAAGCRVIWREIRPVTAYPYPWSSEAFFQAFPESRLGIACAIEPVDLSGAVAEADLVIVAGQSWYLSLSTPLHAFFQSPEVRAYLRGRPVVFVNGCRNMWVMTQSEMRRYLREIGARYVGFIELHDRAPNLVSVLTIIRWLFYGRKEATRLLPAAGVSQRDVADADRFGLIILHTLYDGQWEQLQERLMREGAVTFIPHLYFIERNGYRMWGRWAHFVRRRGGAGDPRRQGRLRLFKAYLFFVLYAVSPFGLLFYGLTYPLRRATLKKARREVCLMLS
;
A
#
# COMPACT_ATOMS: atom_id res chain seq x y z
N MET A 1 -32.17 8.36 20.22
CA MET A 1 -30.69 8.39 20.31
C MET A 1 -30.14 8.27 18.90
N ALA A 2 -29.21 9.14 18.51
CA ALA A 2 -28.54 9.00 17.21
C ALA A 2 -27.75 7.68 17.20
N ARG A 3 -27.83 6.92 16.10
CA ARG A 3 -27.07 5.67 15.92
C ARG A 3 -25.57 5.99 15.99
N THR A 4 -24.85 5.29 16.85
CA THR A 4 -23.37 5.35 16.86
C THR A 4 -22.83 4.67 15.61
N LEU A 5 -22.11 5.43 14.78
CA LEU A 5 -21.45 4.90 13.59
C LEU A 5 -20.28 4.01 13.98
N THR A 6 -20.14 2.85 13.35
CA THR A 6 -19.08 1.88 13.63
C THR A 6 -18.13 1.75 12.44
N ILE A 7 -16.83 1.86 12.69
CA ILE A 7 -15.77 1.73 11.69
C ILE A 7 -14.90 0.54 12.04
N ALA A 8 -14.79 -0.42 11.13
CA ALA A 8 -13.87 -1.55 11.25
C ALA A 8 -12.54 -1.22 10.56
N VAL A 9 -11.45 -1.16 11.32
CA VAL A 9 -10.11 -0.90 10.80
C VAL A 9 -9.30 -2.18 10.80
N PHE A 10 -9.03 -2.73 9.62
CA PHE A 10 -8.11 -3.85 9.44
C PHE A 10 -6.73 -3.32 9.04
N TYR A 11 -5.67 -3.80 9.69
CA TYR A 11 -4.34 -3.32 9.34
C TYR A 11 -3.28 -4.41 9.37
N TYR A 12 -2.33 -4.34 8.43
CA TYR A 12 -1.05 -5.00 8.56
C TYR A 12 0.05 -3.95 8.50
N THR A 13 0.90 -3.88 9.52
CA THR A 13 2.05 -2.99 9.51
C THR A 13 3.31 -3.69 9.95
N GLN A 14 4.38 -3.54 9.18
CA GLN A 14 5.67 -4.09 9.57
C GLN A 14 6.46 -3.13 10.47
N THR A 15 6.39 -1.84 10.18
CA THR A 15 7.23 -0.81 10.82
C THR A 15 6.43 0.10 11.76
N GLY A 16 5.13 -0.15 11.92
CA GLY A 16 4.19 0.73 12.62
C GLY A 16 3.68 1.90 11.78
N GLN A 17 4.30 2.21 10.63
CA GLN A 17 3.95 3.39 9.82
C GLN A 17 2.50 3.39 9.33
N ALA A 18 2.02 2.26 8.78
CA ALA A 18 0.65 2.18 8.28
C ALA A 18 -0.39 2.30 9.41
N LEU A 19 -0.11 1.72 10.58
CA LEU A 19 -0.96 1.88 11.76
C LEU A 19 -0.96 3.33 12.27
N ALA A 20 0.20 4.00 12.28
CA ALA A 20 0.28 5.40 12.69
C ALA A 20 -0.54 6.32 11.78
N ILE A 21 -0.48 6.10 10.46
CA ILE A 21 -1.32 6.82 9.48
C ILE A 21 -2.80 6.56 9.75
N ALA A 22 -3.18 5.29 9.91
CA ALA A 22 -4.57 4.92 10.17
C ALA A 22 -5.10 5.54 11.47
N ARG A 23 -4.28 5.57 12.54
CA ARG A 23 -4.65 6.18 13.83
C ARG A 23 -4.90 7.67 13.70
N SER A 24 -4.00 8.40 13.06
CA SER A 24 -4.19 9.83 12.82
C SER A 24 -5.46 10.09 12.00
N LEU A 25 -5.66 9.33 10.93
CA LEU A 25 -6.87 9.39 10.12
C LEU A 25 -8.15 9.09 10.92
N CYS A 26 -8.13 8.15 11.87
CA CYS A 26 -9.31 7.78 12.64
C CYS A 26 -9.56 8.69 13.86
N ALA A 27 -8.59 9.49 14.29
CA ALA A 27 -8.72 10.31 15.50
C ALA A 27 -9.92 11.29 15.45
N PRO A 28 -10.21 11.97 14.33
CA PRO A 28 -11.43 12.80 14.23
C PRO A 28 -12.74 11.99 14.26
N LEU A 29 -12.72 10.74 13.80
CA LEU A 29 -13.89 9.85 13.85
C LEU A 29 -14.21 9.49 15.30
N GLU A 30 -13.19 9.11 16.07
CA GLU A 30 -13.30 8.80 17.50
C GLU A 30 -13.73 10.04 18.30
N ALA A 31 -13.14 11.21 18.01
CA ALA A 31 -13.50 12.47 18.66
C ALA A 31 -14.96 12.88 18.40
N ALA A 32 -15.53 12.51 17.25
CA ALA A 32 -16.94 12.71 16.92
C ALA A 32 -17.88 11.64 17.53
N GLY A 33 -17.35 10.73 18.33
CA GLY A 33 -18.12 9.67 19.00
C GLY A 33 -18.38 8.43 18.15
N CYS A 34 -17.70 8.27 17.00
CA CYS A 34 -17.78 7.03 16.24
C CYS A 34 -17.04 5.90 16.99
N ARG A 35 -17.57 4.68 16.87
CA ARG A 35 -16.95 3.49 17.43
C ARG A 35 -15.94 2.92 16.43
N VAL A 36 -14.64 3.15 16.66
CA VAL A 36 -13.57 2.59 15.82
C VAL A 36 -13.06 1.27 16.43
N ILE A 37 -13.12 0.20 15.65
CA ILE A 37 -12.74 -1.15 16.08
C ILE A 37 -11.52 -1.60 15.28
N TRP A 38 -10.41 -1.82 15.98
CA TRP A 38 -9.14 -2.19 15.38
C TRP A 38 -8.98 -3.72 15.32
N ARG A 39 -8.57 -4.22 14.15
CA ARG A 39 -8.25 -5.63 13.90
C ARG A 39 -6.93 -5.74 13.16
N GLU A 40 -5.96 -6.41 13.78
CA GLU A 40 -4.67 -6.66 13.15
C GLU A 40 -4.77 -7.87 12.22
N ILE A 41 -4.20 -7.76 11.03
CA ILE A 41 -4.02 -8.86 10.09
C ILE A 41 -2.70 -9.54 10.45
N ARG A 42 -2.77 -10.69 11.12
CA ARG A 42 -1.61 -11.39 11.66
C ARG A 42 -1.18 -12.54 10.77
N PRO A 43 0.01 -12.50 10.13
CA PRO A 43 0.55 -13.68 9.48
C PRO A 43 0.93 -14.74 10.52
N VAL A 44 0.62 -16.02 10.25
CA VAL A 44 0.98 -17.14 11.15
C VAL A 44 2.49 -17.19 11.39
N THR A 45 3.27 -16.92 10.35
CA THR A 45 4.70 -16.67 10.47
C THR A 45 4.97 -15.19 10.27
N ALA A 46 5.37 -14.50 11.34
CA ALA A 46 5.70 -13.10 11.29
C ALA A 46 6.87 -12.81 10.33
N TYR A 47 6.74 -11.76 9.53
CA TYR A 47 7.85 -11.23 8.74
C TYR A 47 8.79 -10.43 9.64
N PRO A 48 10.10 -10.66 9.60
CA PRO A 48 11.03 -10.06 10.54
C PRO A 48 11.12 -8.55 10.33
N TYR A 49 11.34 -7.84 11.44
CA TYR A 49 11.76 -6.45 11.42
C TYR A 49 12.74 -6.21 12.58
N PRO A 50 13.94 -5.67 12.32
CA PRO A 50 14.54 -5.41 11.00
C PRO A 50 14.74 -6.69 10.16
N TRP A 51 14.80 -6.53 8.84
CA TRP A 51 15.01 -7.63 7.90
C TRP A 51 16.48 -8.02 7.79
N SER A 52 16.74 -9.32 7.69
CA SER A 52 17.95 -9.79 7.01
C SER A 52 17.81 -9.61 5.50
N SER A 53 18.93 -9.48 4.78
CA SER A 53 18.90 -9.40 3.32
C SER A 53 18.23 -10.63 2.70
N GLU A 54 18.46 -11.81 3.25
CA GLU A 54 17.85 -13.03 2.74
C GLU A 54 16.34 -13.01 2.93
N ALA A 55 15.85 -12.72 4.14
CA ALA A 55 14.42 -12.68 4.44
C ALA A 55 13.68 -11.63 3.59
N PHE A 56 14.30 -10.46 3.37
CA PHE A 56 13.74 -9.41 2.52
C PHE A 56 13.47 -9.94 1.11
N PHE A 57 14.53 -10.39 0.41
CA PHE A 57 14.37 -10.91 -0.96
C PHE A 57 13.57 -12.20 -1.03
N GLN A 58 13.50 -13.00 0.05
CA GLN A 58 12.63 -14.16 0.12
C GLN A 58 11.14 -13.80 0.00
N ALA A 59 10.69 -12.64 0.48
CA ALA A 59 9.29 -12.22 0.36
C ALA A 59 8.89 -11.75 -1.05
N PHE A 60 9.87 -11.47 -1.92
CA PHE A 60 9.65 -10.89 -3.25
C PHE A 60 8.69 -11.69 -4.14
N PRO A 61 8.90 -13.01 -4.39
CA PRO A 61 8.11 -13.73 -5.38
C PRO A 61 6.64 -13.80 -4.98
N GLU A 62 6.37 -14.12 -3.72
CA GLU A 62 5.01 -14.26 -3.18
C GLU A 62 4.25 -12.93 -3.18
N SER A 63 4.87 -11.85 -2.69
CA SER A 63 4.25 -10.50 -2.69
C SER A 63 3.98 -10.04 -4.12
N ARG A 64 4.97 -10.18 -5.02
CA ARG A 64 4.80 -9.72 -6.39
C ARG A 64 3.72 -10.52 -7.12
N LEU A 65 3.62 -11.84 -6.92
CA LEU A 65 2.64 -12.69 -7.61
C LEU A 65 1.26 -12.71 -6.95
N GLY A 66 1.08 -12.01 -5.83
CA GLY A 66 -0.18 -12.02 -5.08
C GLY A 66 -0.50 -13.39 -4.47
N ILE A 67 0.53 -14.14 -4.08
CA ILE A 67 0.38 -15.42 -3.39
C ILE A 67 0.18 -15.13 -1.90
N ALA A 68 -0.99 -15.46 -1.37
CA ALA A 68 -1.28 -15.32 0.05
C ALA A 68 -0.30 -16.12 0.92
N CYS A 69 0.11 -15.51 2.04
CA CYS A 69 0.67 -16.27 3.16
C CYS A 69 -0.47 -16.79 4.06
N ALA A 70 -0.15 -17.69 4.97
CA ALA A 70 -1.09 -18.04 6.05
C ALA A 70 -1.24 -16.84 7.00
N ILE A 71 -2.49 -16.53 7.37
CA ILE A 71 -2.84 -15.54 8.40
C ILE A 71 -3.71 -16.21 9.46
N GLU A 72 -3.66 -15.69 10.69
CA GLU A 72 -4.62 -16.04 11.74
C GLU A 72 -6.04 -15.66 11.30
N PRO A 73 -7.08 -16.36 11.80
CA PRO A 73 -8.47 -16.01 11.51
C PRO A 73 -8.78 -14.55 11.84
N VAL A 74 -9.43 -13.86 10.91
CA VAL A 74 -9.87 -12.48 11.12
C VAL A 74 -11.17 -12.49 11.92
N ASP A 75 -11.17 -11.87 13.10
CA ASP A 75 -12.39 -11.70 13.89
C ASP A 75 -13.31 -10.65 13.26
N LEU A 76 -14.41 -11.14 12.66
CA LEU A 76 -15.45 -10.35 11.99
C LEU A 76 -16.74 -10.27 12.83
N SER A 77 -16.70 -10.68 14.10
CA SER A 77 -17.87 -10.80 14.97
C SER A 77 -18.20 -9.51 15.75
N GLY A 78 -19.33 -9.53 16.47
CA GLY A 78 -19.78 -8.40 17.28
C GLY A 78 -20.02 -7.14 16.44
N ALA A 79 -19.60 -5.99 16.97
CA ALA A 79 -19.81 -4.70 16.29
C ALA A 79 -19.04 -4.57 14.96
N VAL A 80 -18.03 -5.42 14.69
CA VAL A 80 -17.37 -5.45 13.37
C VAL A 80 -18.33 -5.91 12.28
N ALA A 81 -19.24 -6.84 12.58
CA ALA A 81 -20.20 -7.38 11.61
C ALA A 81 -21.12 -6.31 11.02
N GLU A 82 -21.42 -5.28 11.81
CA GLU A 82 -22.35 -4.19 11.52
C GLU A 82 -21.65 -2.87 11.14
N ALA A 83 -20.34 -2.91 10.85
CA ALA A 83 -19.58 -1.71 10.52
C ALA A 83 -20.17 -0.95 9.32
N ASP A 84 -20.33 0.36 9.51
CA ASP A 84 -20.79 1.32 8.49
C ASP A 84 -19.71 1.62 7.45
N LEU A 85 -18.44 1.48 7.84
CA LEU A 85 -17.27 1.68 7.00
C LEU A 85 -16.18 0.67 7.36
N VAL A 86 -15.52 0.12 6.33
CA VAL A 86 -14.28 -0.64 6.50
C VAL A 86 -13.10 0.18 6.03
N ILE A 87 -12.10 0.34 6.88
CA ILE A 87 -10.80 0.92 6.53
C ILE A 87 -9.77 -0.21 6.53
N VAL A 88 -9.05 -0.37 5.43
CA VAL A 88 -7.92 -1.31 5.37
C VAL A 88 -6.63 -0.51 5.23
N ALA A 89 -5.71 -0.66 6.19
CA ALA A 89 -4.44 0.05 6.20
C ALA A 89 -3.26 -0.90 6.03
N GLY A 90 -2.29 -0.50 5.20
CA GLY A 90 -1.05 -1.26 5.10
C GLY A 90 -0.01 -0.63 4.18
N GLN A 91 0.89 -1.47 3.67
CA GLN A 91 2.01 -1.03 2.85
C GLN A 91 2.19 -1.86 1.58
N SER A 92 2.77 -1.22 0.57
CA SER A 92 3.26 -1.84 -0.66
C SER A 92 4.55 -2.61 -0.42
N TRP A 93 4.62 -3.84 -0.94
CA TRP A 93 5.87 -4.60 -1.08
C TRP A 93 6.08 -4.96 -2.54
N TYR A 94 7.30 -4.75 -3.04
CA TYR A 94 7.70 -5.14 -4.39
C TYR A 94 6.76 -4.72 -5.53
N LEU A 95 6.25 -3.48 -5.47
CA LEU A 95 5.27 -2.91 -6.42
C LEU A 95 3.91 -3.63 -6.42
N SER A 96 3.59 -4.31 -5.32
CA SER A 96 2.35 -5.04 -5.07
C SER A 96 1.88 -4.76 -3.63
N LEU A 97 0.82 -5.43 -3.18
CA LEU A 97 0.46 -5.45 -1.76
C LEU A 97 1.48 -6.32 -0.98
N SER A 98 1.61 -6.04 0.32
CA SER A 98 2.27 -7.00 1.22
C SER A 98 1.51 -8.33 1.25
N THR A 99 2.23 -9.43 1.50
CA THR A 99 1.63 -10.79 1.48
C THR A 99 0.50 -10.98 2.49
N PRO A 100 0.51 -10.39 3.70
CA PRO A 100 -0.65 -10.49 4.61
C PRO A 100 -1.88 -9.76 4.09
N LEU A 101 -1.71 -8.65 3.36
CA LEU A 101 -2.84 -7.98 2.69
C LEU A 101 -3.39 -8.83 1.55
N HIS A 102 -2.53 -9.48 0.76
CA HIS A 102 -2.99 -10.46 -0.25
C HIS A 102 -3.82 -11.58 0.40
N ALA A 103 -3.35 -12.12 1.53
CA ALA A 103 -4.07 -13.14 2.28
C ALA A 103 -5.43 -12.64 2.80
N PHE A 104 -5.48 -11.43 3.36
CA PHE A 104 -6.71 -10.80 3.83
C PHE A 104 -7.76 -10.69 2.71
N PHE A 105 -7.40 -10.15 1.55
CA PHE A 105 -8.37 -9.99 0.44
C PHE A 105 -8.73 -11.30 -0.27
N GLN A 106 -7.92 -12.36 -0.11
CA GLN A 106 -8.21 -13.69 -0.66
C GLN A 106 -9.00 -14.59 0.30
N SER A 107 -9.04 -14.26 1.60
CA SER A 107 -9.78 -15.01 2.61
C SER A 107 -11.28 -15.10 2.27
N PRO A 108 -11.87 -16.31 2.21
CA PRO A 108 -13.30 -16.47 1.92
C PRO A 108 -14.21 -15.70 2.87
N GLU A 109 -13.95 -15.74 4.18
CA GLU A 109 -14.74 -15.02 5.19
C GLU A 109 -14.64 -13.50 5.03
N VAL A 110 -13.43 -12.97 4.76
CA VAL A 110 -13.24 -11.54 4.50
C VAL A 110 -13.94 -11.12 3.22
N ARG A 111 -13.86 -11.91 2.14
CA ARG A 111 -14.56 -11.61 0.88
C ARG A 111 -16.08 -11.59 1.10
N ALA A 112 -16.62 -12.52 1.87
CA ALA A 112 -18.05 -12.53 2.19
C ALA A 112 -18.45 -11.29 3.00
N TYR A 113 -17.62 -10.90 3.97
CA TYR A 113 -17.83 -9.71 4.79
C TYR A 113 -17.75 -8.41 3.99
N LEU A 114 -16.75 -8.22 3.13
CA LEU A 114 -16.57 -6.97 2.40
C LEU A 114 -17.61 -6.72 1.29
N ARG A 115 -18.35 -7.75 0.86
CA ARG A 115 -19.35 -7.64 -0.20
C ARG A 115 -20.39 -6.56 0.12
N GLY A 116 -20.58 -5.62 -0.81
CA GLY A 116 -21.51 -4.49 -0.68
C GLY A 116 -21.11 -3.41 0.33
N ARG A 117 -20.06 -3.62 1.14
CA ARG A 117 -19.64 -2.66 2.16
C ARG A 117 -18.76 -1.56 1.55
N PRO A 118 -18.86 -0.31 2.03
CA PRO A 118 -17.90 0.75 1.67
C PRO A 118 -16.54 0.44 2.28
N VAL A 119 -15.52 0.47 1.43
CA VAL A 119 -14.12 0.21 1.80
C VAL A 119 -13.26 1.40 1.42
N VAL A 120 -12.47 1.88 2.39
CA VAL A 120 -11.37 2.83 2.17
C VAL A 120 -10.06 2.08 2.33
N PHE A 121 -9.14 2.21 1.38
CA PHE A 121 -7.79 1.67 1.47
C PHE A 121 -6.78 2.78 1.76
N VAL A 122 -5.94 2.57 2.78
CA VAL A 122 -4.91 3.50 3.22
C VAL A 122 -3.55 2.84 3.02
N ASN A 123 -2.72 3.42 2.15
CA ASN A 123 -1.40 2.90 1.82
C ASN A 123 -0.29 3.82 2.30
N GLY A 124 0.55 3.32 3.19
CA GLY A 124 1.86 3.91 3.49
C GLY A 124 2.93 3.27 2.61
N CYS A 125 3.58 4.03 1.73
CA CYS A 125 4.55 3.46 0.80
C CYS A 125 5.84 4.28 0.71
N ARG A 126 6.81 3.80 -0.07
CA ARG A 126 8.01 4.58 -0.38
C ARG A 126 7.65 5.72 -1.33
N ASN A 127 7.24 5.41 -2.56
CA ASN A 127 6.84 6.40 -3.58
C ASN A 127 6.23 5.78 -4.85
N MET A 128 5.90 4.48 -4.81
CA MET A 128 5.36 3.72 -5.95
C MET A 128 4.19 2.89 -5.42
N TRP A 129 2.99 3.34 -5.77
CA TRP A 129 1.72 2.86 -5.20
C TRP A 129 0.70 2.48 -6.27
N VAL A 130 0.94 2.84 -7.54
CA VAL A 130 -0.03 2.73 -8.63
C VAL A 130 -0.42 1.28 -8.86
N MET A 131 0.55 0.37 -8.81
CA MET A 131 0.32 -1.04 -9.05
C MET A 131 -0.31 -1.72 -7.84
N THR A 132 0.06 -1.31 -6.63
CA THR A 132 -0.65 -1.69 -5.40
C THR A 132 -2.13 -1.30 -5.49
N GLN A 133 -2.41 -0.08 -5.94
CA GLN A 133 -3.78 0.41 -6.12
C GLN A 133 -4.53 -0.36 -7.22
N SER A 134 -3.84 -0.72 -8.30
CA SER A 134 -4.41 -1.57 -9.36
C SER A 134 -4.81 -2.94 -8.83
N GLU A 135 -4.00 -3.58 -7.99
CA GLU A 135 -4.32 -4.86 -7.36
C GLU A 135 -5.47 -4.71 -6.35
N MET A 136 -5.47 -3.65 -5.55
CA MET A 136 -6.56 -3.35 -4.59
C MET A 136 -7.91 -3.22 -5.31
N ARG A 137 -7.96 -2.41 -6.36
CA ARG A 137 -9.16 -2.25 -7.20
C ARG A 137 -9.61 -3.57 -7.80
N ARG A 138 -8.68 -4.42 -8.25
CA ARG A 138 -9.01 -5.76 -8.75
C ARG A 138 -9.69 -6.60 -7.67
N TYR A 139 -9.10 -6.67 -6.46
CA TYR A 139 -9.68 -7.44 -5.35
C TYR A 139 -11.08 -6.95 -4.96
N LEU A 140 -11.27 -5.64 -4.74
CA LEU A 140 -12.57 -5.12 -4.29
C LEU A 140 -13.66 -5.29 -5.35
N ARG A 141 -13.30 -5.15 -6.63
CA ARG A 141 -14.22 -5.43 -7.74
C ARG A 141 -14.60 -6.91 -7.80
N GLU A 142 -13.64 -7.82 -7.69
CA GLU A 142 -13.89 -9.28 -7.67
C GLU A 142 -14.70 -9.74 -6.44
N ILE A 143 -14.66 -8.97 -5.35
CA ILE A 143 -15.45 -9.21 -4.14
C ILE A 143 -16.88 -8.67 -4.27
N GLY A 144 -17.06 -7.63 -5.10
CA GLY A 144 -18.29 -6.82 -5.12
C GLY A 144 -18.38 -5.88 -3.91
N ALA A 145 -17.24 -5.44 -3.37
CA ALA A 145 -17.18 -4.39 -2.35
C ALA A 145 -17.31 -3.01 -2.99
N ARG A 146 -17.80 -2.02 -2.23
CA ARG A 146 -17.89 -0.63 -2.69
C ARG A 146 -16.57 0.07 -2.40
N TYR A 147 -15.69 0.17 -3.39
CA TYR A 147 -14.40 0.85 -3.20
C TYR A 147 -14.57 2.37 -3.26
N VAL A 148 -14.71 3.01 -2.09
CA VAL A 148 -15.18 4.42 -1.99
C VAL A 148 -14.06 5.43 -1.73
N GLY A 149 -12.90 4.99 -1.25
CA GLY A 149 -11.77 5.90 -1.01
C GLY A 149 -10.41 5.22 -1.04
N PHE A 150 -9.43 5.93 -1.56
CA PHE A 150 -8.03 5.54 -1.58
C PHE A 150 -7.17 6.71 -1.11
N ILE A 151 -6.38 6.44 -0.08
CA ILE A 151 -5.50 7.41 0.57
C ILE A 151 -4.09 6.85 0.54
N GLU A 152 -3.16 7.66 0.11
CA GLU A 152 -1.77 7.31 -0.13
C GLU A 152 -0.86 8.35 0.47
N LEU A 153 0.02 7.89 1.36
CA LEU A 153 1.10 8.70 1.89
C LEU A 153 2.43 8.02 1.55
N HIS A 154 3.35 8.78 0.94
CA HIS A 154 4.68 8.31 0.56
C HIS A 154 5.82 9.13 1.18
N ASP A 155 7.02 8.55 1.15
CA ASP A 155 8.28 9.26 1.36
C ASP A 155 8.53 10.24 0.19
N ARG A 156 8.63 11.52 0.54
CA ARG A 156 8.87 12.62 -0.42
C ARG A 156 10.34 12.84 -0.76
N ALA A 157 11.26 12.08 -0.16
CA ALA A 157 12.68 12.15 -0.51
C ALA A 157 12.90 11.74 -1.99
N PRO A 158 13.94 12.29 -2.65
CA PRO A 158 14.30 11.89 -4.01
C PRO A 158 14.46 10.37 -4.12
N ASN A 159 14.00 9.76 -5.22
CA ASN A 159 13.82 8.31 -5.32
C ASN A 159 15.06 7.48 -4.92
N LEU A 160 16.27 7.86 -5.36
CA LEU A 160 17.50 7.14 -5.00
C LEU A 160 17.93 7.38 -3.54
N VAL A 161 17.73 8.60 -3.02
CA VAL A 161 17.96 8.92 -1.61
C VAL A 161 17.02 8.09 -0.73
N SER A 162 15.75 8.01 -1.12
CA SER A 162 14.75 7.20 -0.44
C SER A 162 15.10 5.70 -0.44
N VAL A 163 15.76 5.16 -1.47
CA VAL A 163 16.25 3.77 -1.40
C VAL A 163 17.29 3.59 -0.29
N LEU A 164 18.23 4.52 -0.15
CA LEU A 164 19.24 4.45 0.90
C LEU A 164 18.61 4.55 2.30
N THR A 165 17.64 5.46 2.49
CA THR A 165 16.95 5.61 3.78
C THR A 165 16.07 4.40 4.10
N ILE A 166 15.38 3.82 3.11
CA ILE A 166 14.58 2.59 3.30
C ILE A 166 15.47 1.38 3.62
N ILE A 167 16.62 1.20 2.96
CA ILE A 167 17.56 0.12 3.32
C ILE A 167 18.03 0.30 4.76
N ARG A 168 18.45 1.52 5.12
CA ARG A 168 18.85 1.86 6.49
C ARG A 168 17.76 1.54 7.52
N TRP A 169 16.51 1.86 7.19
CA TRP A 169 15.39 1.66 8.09
C TRP A 169 14.95 0.19 8.20
N LEU A 170 14.78 -0.49 7.06
CA LEU A 170 14.27 -1.86 7.03
C LEU A 170 15.30 -2.89 7.51
N PHE A 171 16.59 -2.67 7.27
CA PHE A 171 17.64 -3.64 7.60
C PHE A 171 18.30 -3.35 8.95
N TYR A 172 18.33 -2.10 9.38
CA TYR A 172 19.03 -1.69 10.61
C TYR A 172 18.11 -1.05 11.65
N GLY A 173 16.80 -0.91 11.38
CA GLY A 173 15.84 -0.32 12.31
C GLY A 173 15.99 1.20 12.50
N ARG A 174 16.81 1.88 11.69
CA ARG A 174 17.16 3.30 11.90
C ARG A 174 16.33 4.21 11.00
N LYS A 175 15.27 4.82 11.55
CA LYS A 175 14.34 5.68 10.80
C LYS A 175 14.77 7.14 10.76
N GLU A 176 15.42 7.61 11.82
CA GLU A 176 15.66 9.03 12.14
C GLU A 176 16.51 9.72 11.08
N ALA A 177 16.41 11.04 10.91
CA ALA A 177 17.32 11.76 10.02
C ALA A 177 18.77 11.66 10.53
N THR A 178 19.72 11.66 9.59
CA THR A 178 21.15 11.82 9.90
C THR A 178 21.64 13.15 9.31
N ARG A 179 22.93 13.48 9.52
CA ARG A 179 23.53 14.69 8.92
C ARG A 179 23.49 14.68 7.38
N LEU A 180 23.44 13.52 6.74
CA LEU A 180 23.55 13.36 5.29
C LEU A 180 22.26 12.87 4.62
N LEU A 181 21.39 12.18 5.37
CA LEU A 181 20.20 11.54 4.82
C LEU A 181 18.96 11.96 5.63
N PRO A 182 17.82 12.22 4.95
CA PRO A 182 16.57 12.49 5.64
C PRO A 182 16.07 11.25 6.41
N ALA A 183 15.03 11.46 7.22
CA ALA A 183 14.31 10.35 7.83
C ALA A 183 13.69 9.45 6.76
N ALA A 184 13.54 8.16 7.06
CA ALA A 184 12.98 7.18 6.13
C ALA A 184 11.45 7.10 6.21
N GLY A 185 10.79 6.87 5.07
CA GLY A 185 9.35 6.66 4.99
C GLY A 185 8.56 7.97 4.99
N VAL A 186 7.25 7.88 5.26
CA VAL A 186 6.37 9.06 5.35
C VAL A 186 6.81 9.92 6.52
N SER A 187 6.86 11.23 6.28
CA SER A 187 7.26 12.21 7.29
C SER A 187 6.29 12.22 8.47
N GLN A 188 6.77 12.52 9.67
CA GLN A 188 5.90 12.59 10.86
C GLN A 188 4.80 13.66 10.69
N ARG A 189 5.12 14.75 9.97
CA ARG A 189 4.16 15.77 9.59
C ARG A 189 3.05 15.21 8.70
N ASP A 190 3.38 14.50 7.63
CA ASP A 190 2.35 13.92 6.76
C ASP A 190 1.50 12.86 7.49
N VAL A 191 2.09 12.11 8.44
CA VAL A 191 1.32 11.20 9.32
C VAL A 191 0.38 11.98 10.24
N ALA A 192 0.85 13.06 10.87
CA ALA A 192 0.03 13.89 11.75
C ALA A 192 -1.10 14.57 10.97
N ASP A 193 -0.81 15.12 9.79
CA ASP A 193 -1.75 15.82 8.92
C ASP A 193 -2.74 14.86 8.20
N ALA A 194 -2.76 13.56 8.54
CA ALA A 194 -3.68 12.56 7.96
C ALA A 194 -5.10 12.64 8.57
N ASP A 195 -5.24 13.28 9.73
CA ASP A 195 -6.52 13.60 10.38
C ASP A 195 -7.48 14.37 9.47
N ARG A 196 -6.97 15.23 8.58
CA ARG A 196 -7.79 15.95 7.59
C ARG A 196 -8.62 15.02 6.72
N PHE A 197 -8.09 13.83 6.39
CA PHE A 197 -8.84 12.82 5.65
C PHE A 197 -9.92 12.17 6.50
N GLY A 198 -9.68 12.03 7.81
CA GLY A 198 -10.67 11.61 8.80
C GLY A 198 -11.88 12.54 8.86
N LEU A 199 -11.67 13.86 8.84
CA LEU A 199 -12.74 14.85 8.79
C LEU A 199 -13.62 14.71 7.54
N ILE A 200 -13.00 14.44 6.39
CA ILE A 200 -13.71 14.21 5.11
C ILE A 200 -14.54 12.92 5.19
N ILE A 201 -13.95 11.84 5.71
CA ILE A 201 -14.64 10.56 5.92
C ILE A 201 -15.82 10.74 6.88
N LEU A 202 -15.63 11.49 7.96
CA LEU A 202 -16.68 11.81 8.94
C LEU A 202 -17.87 12.51 8.26
N HIS A 203 -17.59 13.52 7.45
CA HIS A 203 -18.63 14.23 6.70
C HIS A 203 -19.40 13.28 5.78
N THR A 204 -18.68 12.39 5.08
CA THR A 204 -19.31 11.38 4.20
C THR A 204 -20.12 10.33 4.96
N LEU A 205 -19.71 9.96 6.17
CA LEU A 205 -20.48 9.05 7.02
C LEU A 205 -21.85 9.63 7.39
N TYR A 206 -21.95 10.95 7.57
CA TYR A 206 -23.22 11.62 7.89
C TYR A 206 -24.08 11.92 6.66
N ASP A 207 -23.49 12.34 5.53
CA ASP A 207 -24.24 12.74 4.34
C ASP A 207 -24.53 11.57 3.37
N GLY A 208 -23.88 10.42 3.55
CA GLY A 208 -24.04 9.22 2.74
C GLY A 208 -23.50 9.33 1.31
N GLN A 209 -22.79 10.40 0.95
CA GLN A 209 -22.31 10.70 -0.41
C GLN A 209 -21.01 9.94 -0.74
N TRP A 210 -21.05 8.62 -0.61
CA TRP A 210 -19.91 7.72 -0.81
C TRP A 210 -19.24 7.86 -2.18
N GLU A 211 -20.01 8.11 -3.24
CA GLU A 211 -19.50 8.27 -4.60
C GLU A 211 -18.64 9.55 -4.77
N GLN A 212 -18.80 10.53 -3.88
CA GLN A 212 -18.02 11.77 -3.90
C GLN A 212 -16.78 11.70 -2.99
N LEU A 213 -16.65 10.67 -2.15
CA LEU A 213 -15.61 10.58 -1.14
C LEU A 213 -14.22 10.68 -1.76
N GLN A 214 -13.94 9.91 -2.81
CA GLN A 214 -12.63 9.96 -3.46
C GLN A 214 -12.30 11.33 -4.04
N GLU A 215 -13.28 12.03 -4.62
CA GLU A 215 -13.04 13.37 -5.15
C GLU A 215 -12.72 14.37 -4.03
N ARG A 216 -13.45 14.30 -2.90
CA ARG A 216 -13.19 15.14 -1.72
C ARG A 216 -11.81 14.87 -1.13
N LEU A 217 -11.45 13.59 -0.98
CA LEU A 217 -10.11 13.16 -0.54
C LEU A 217 -9.01 13.70 -1.48
N MET A 218 -9.22 13.62 -2.79
CA MET A 218 -8.27 14.09 -3.80
C MET A 218 -8.05 15.61 -3.76
N ARG A 219 -9.08 16.41 -3.44
CA ARG A 219 -8.96 17.87 -3.29
C ARG A 219 -8.01 18.23 -2.13
N GLU A 220 -7.99 17.42 -1.08
CA GLU A 220 -7.08 17.56 0.08
C GLU A 220 -5.74 16.79 -0.08
N GLY A 221 -5.44 16.36 -1.30
CA GLY A 221 -4.16 15.71 -1.63
C GLY A 221 -4.00 14.32 -1.03
N ALA A 222 -5.09 13.54 -0.91
CA ALA A 222 -5.05 12.15 -0.44
C ALA A 222 -4.18 11.24 -1.30
N VAL A 223 -3.91 11.61 -2.55
CA VAL A 223 -3.01 10.87 -3.44
C VAL A 223 -2.21 11.85 -4.28
N THR A 224 -0.89 11.64 -4.38
CA THR A 224 -0.04 12.41 -5.28
C THR A 224 0.41 11.57 -6.47
N PHE A 225 -0.03 11.95 -7.67
CA PHE A 225 0.40 11.29 -8.89
C PHE A 225 1.74 11.87 -9.37
N ILE A 226 2.79 11.04 -9.35
CA ILE A 226 4.14 11.39 -9.81
C ILE A 226 4.37 10.72 -11.18
N PRO A 227 4.30 11.45 -12.31
CA PRO A 227 4.24 10.85 -13.64
C PRO A 227 5.46 10.01 -14.05
N HIS A 228 6.67 10.41 -13.65
CA HIS A 228 7.88 9.67 -13.98
C HIS A 228 7.96 8.35 -13.18
N LEU A 229 7.54 8.36 -11.91
CA LEU A 229 7.46 7.15 -11.08
C LEU A 229 6.38 6.20 -11.60
N TYR A 230 5.23 6.70 -12.04
CA TYR A 230 4.22 5.88 -12.72
C TYR A 230 4.80 5.07 -13.90
N PHE A 231 5.63 5.71 -14.73
CA PHE A 231 6.26 5.03 -15.85
C PHE A 231 7.28 3.97 -15.40
N ILE A 232 8.14 4.32 -14.44
CA ILE A 232 9.14 3.39 -13.89
C ILE A 232 8.44 2.20 -13.23
N GLU A 233 7.41 2.46 -12.42
CA GLU A 233 6.65 1.47 -11.68
C GLU A 233 5.95 0.48 -12.63
N ARG A 234 5.25 0.95 -13.67
CA ARG A 234 4.57 0.04 -14.62
C ARG A 234 5.53 -0.88 -15.36
N ASN A 235 6.68 -0.36 -15.79
CA ASN A 235 7.70 -1.17 -16.45
C ASN A 235 8.37 -2.14 -15.47
N GLY A 236 8.72 -1.66 -14.28
CA GLY A 236 9.24 -2.45 -13.18
C GLY A 236 8.32 -3.61 -12.84
N TYR A 237 7.03 -3.33 -12.66
CA TYR A 237 6.01 -4.34 -12.35
C TYR A 237 6.02 -5.48 -13.36
N ARG A 238 6.02 -5.19 -14.68
CA ARG A 238 6.07 -6.22 -15.73
C ARG A 238 7.33 -7.08 -15.64
N MET A 239 8.49 -6.46 -15.51
CA MET A 239 9.77 -7.18 -15.43
C MET A 239 9.87 -8.02 -14.16
N TRP A 240 9.45 -7.44 -13.02
CA TRP A 240 9.49 -8.09 -11.72
C TRP A 240 8.51 -9.27 -11.65
N GLY A 241 7.39 -9.22 -12.38
CA GLY A 241 6.51 -10.39 -12.53
C GLY A 241 7.22 -11.57 -13.19
N ARG A 242 8.00 -11.34 -14.25
CA ARG A 242 8.81 -12.40 -14.90
C ARG A 242 9.87 -12.95 -13.95
N TRP A 243 10.56 -12.09 -13.22
CA TRP A 243 11.53 -12.50 -12.19
C TRP A 243 10.88 -13.31 -11.08
N ALA A 244 9.72 -12.88 -10.59
CA ALA A 244 8.98 -13.58 -9.54
C ALA A 244 8.55 -14.98 -10.01
N HIS A 245 8.01 -15.12 -11.22
CA HIS A 245 7.73 -16.44 -11.80
C HIS A 245 9.00 -17.28 -12.00
N PHE A 246 10.09 -16.68 -12.48
CA PHE A 246 11.37 -17.38 -12.63
C PHE A 246 11.87 -17.91 -11.29
N VAL A 247 11.84 -17.13 -10.22
CA VAL A 247 12.23 -17.60 -8.88
C VAL A 247 11.25 -18.69 -8.40
N ARG A 248 9.93 -18.44 -8.48
CA ARG A 248 8.90 -19.33 -7.94
C ARG A 248 8.86 -20.70 -8.60
N ARG A 249 9.20 -20.80 -9.89
CA ARG A 249 9.34 -22.09 -10.61
C ARG A 249 10.41 -23.01 -10.02
N ARG A 250 11.34 -22.49 -9.21
CA ARG A 250 12.40 -23.30 -8.59
C ARG A 250 12.01 -23.86 -7.22
N GLY A 251 11.08 -23.20 -6.52
CA GLY A 251 10.70 -23.55 -5.16
C GLY A 251 9.75 -22.54 -4.51
N GLY A 252 9.00 -23.00 -3.50
CA GLY A 252 8.11 -22.16 -2.68
C GLY A 252 8.85 -21.31 -1.65
N ALA A 253 8.10 -20.60 -0.82
CA ALA A 253 8.66 -19.79 0.27
C ALA A 253 9.63 -20.63 1.12
N GLY A 254 10.84 -20.11 1.34
CA GLY A 254 11.88 -20.80 2.13
C GLY A 254 12.63 -21.95 1.43
N ASP A 255 12.24 -22.36 0.22
CA ASP A 255 12.91 -23.47 -0.48
C ASP A 255 14.38 -23.11 -0.84
N PRO A 256 15.39 -23.84 -0.34
CA PRO A 256 16.80 -23.57 -0.62
C PRO A 256 17.14 -23.54 -2.12
N ARG A 257 16.41 -24.29 -2.95
CA ARG A 257 16.66 -24.38 -4.40
C ARG A 257 16.48 -23.04 -5.12
N ARG A 258 15.65 -22.14 -4.58
CA ARG A 258 15.37 -20.83 -5.19
C ARG A 258 16.40 -19.75 -4.83
N GLN A 259 17.27 -20.00 -3.85
CA GLN A 259 18.23 -19.02 -3.32
C GLN A 259 19.19 -18.48 -4.39
N GLY A 260 19.63 -19.32 -5.32
CA GLY A 260 20.46 -18.88 -6.45
C GLY A 260 19.74 -17.84 -7.33
N ARG A 261 18.45 -18.05 -7.61
CA ARG A 261 17.63 -17.11 -8.42
C ARG A 261 17.33 -15.82 -7.66
N LEU A 262 17.18 -15.88 -6.34
CA LEU A 262 17.03 -14.70 -5.49
C LEU A 262 18.30 -13.84 -5.44
N ARG A 263 19.48 -14.47 -5.33
CA ARG A 263 20.76 -13.76 -5.40
C ARG A 263 20.94 -13.07 -6.76
N LEU A 264 20.58 -13.74 -7.85
CA LEU A 264 20.59 -13.15 -9.18
C LEU A 264 19.60 -11.97 -9.30
N PHE A 265 18.38 -12.12 -8.78
CA PHE A 265 17.40 -11.03 -8.75
C PHE A 265 17.88 -9.84 -7.92
N LYS A 266 18.52 -10.07 -6.77
CA LYS A 266 19.14 -9.02 -5.95
C LYS A 266 20.17 -8.23 -6.75
N ALA A 267 21.10 -8.92 -7.44
CA ALA A 267 22.10 -8.27 -8.28
C ALA A 267 21.43 -7.47 -9.42
N TYR A 268 20.46 -8.06 -10.10
CA TYR A 268 19.65 -7.40 -11.13
C TYR A 268 18.95 -6.14 -10.62
N LEU A 269 18.34 -6.19 -9.43
CA LEU A 269 17.61 -5.06 -8.84
C LEU A 269 18.53 -3.86 -8.64
N PHE A 270 19.70 -4.08 -8.03
CA PHE A 270 20.67 -3.00 -7.80
C PHE A 270 21.26 -2.47 -9.11
N PHE A 271 21.52 -3.34 -10.09
CA PHE A 271 21.94 -2.94 -11.43
C PHE A 271 20.89 -2.03 -12.09
N VAL A 272 19.62 -2.43 -12.10
CA VAL A 272 18.55 -1.60 -12.68
C VAL A 272 18.39 -0.29 -11.92
N LEU A 273 18.47 -0.32 -10.59
CA LEU A 273 18.30 0.87 -9.78
C LEU A 273 19.40 1.91 -10.02
N TYR A 274 20.67 1.51 -10.03
CA TYR A 274 21.78 2.47 -10.13
C TYR A 274 22.26 2.71 -11.56
N ALA A 275 22.29 1.67 -12.40
CA ALA A 275 22.77 1.80 -13.77
C ALA A 275 21.64 2.20 -14.73
N VAL A 276 20.42 1.66 -14.62
CA VAL A 276 19.36 1.87 -15.63
C VAL A 276 18.45 3.05 -15.30
N SER A 277 18.16 3.31 -14.03
CA SER A 277 17.20 4.35 -13.64
C SER A 277 17.55 5.78 -14.12
N PRO A 278 18.83 6.21 -14.18
CA PRO A 278 19.19 7.53 -14.71
C PRO A 278 18.80 7.69 -16.18
N PHE A 279 19.01 6.64 -16.99
CA PHE A 279 18.60 6.64 -18.41
C PHE A 279 17.08 6.60 -18.58
N GLY A 280 16.36 5.95 -17.66
CA GLY A 280 14.90 5.96 -17.64
C GLY A 280 14.33 7.37 -17.46
N LEU A 281 14.96 8.20 -16.62
CA LEU A 281 14.56 9.60 -16.42
C LEU A 281 14.82 10.45 -17.68
N LEU A 282 15.98 10.26 -18.32
CA LEU A 282 16.31 10.91 -19.58
C LEU A 282 15.29 10.56 -20.68
N PHE A 283 15.00 9.26 -20.85
CA PHE A 283 14.01 8.80 -21.82
C PHE A 283 12.60 9.33 -21.52
N TYR A 284 12.22 9.41 -20.25
CA TYR A 284 10.96 10.03 -19.84
C TYR A 284 10.92 11.51 -20.25
N GLY A 285 11.99 12.28 -20.00
CA GLY A 285 12.08 13.68 -20.38
C GLY A 285 11.90 13.90 -21.90
N LEU A 286 12.58 13.09 -22.71
CA LEU A 286 12.49 13.17 -24.17
C LEU A 286 11.09 12.81 -24.70
N THR A 287 10.41 11.86 -24.08
CA THR A 287 9.09 11.39 -24.53
C THR A 287 7.91 12.09 -23.86
N TYR A 288 8.15 12.98 -22.89
CA TYR A 288 7.11 13.65 -22.12
C TYR A 288 6.11 14.45 -22.95
N PRO A 289 6.52 15.32 -23.92
CA PRO A 289 5.59 16.14 -24.68
C PRO A 289 4.54 15.31 -25.43
N LEU A 290 4.96 14.18 -25.99
CA LEU A 290 4.12 13.25 -26.75
C LEU A 290 3.15 12.44 -25.87
N ARG A 291 3.38 12.41 -24.55
CA ARG A 291 2.66 11.55 -23.59
C ARG A 291 1.79 12.33 -22.61
N ARG A 292 1.71 13.67 -22.72
CA ARG A 292 0.95 14.52 -21.79
C ARG A 292 -0.51 14.12 -21.67
N ALA A 293 -1.20 13.90 -22.79
CA ALA A 293 -2.60 13.51 -22.81
C ALA A 293 -2.81 12.14 -22.13
N THR A 294 -1.96 11.16 -22.45
CA THR A 294 -1.99 9.83 -21.84
C THR A 294 -1.74 9.87 -20.33
N LEU A 295 -0.80 10.71 -19.86
CA LEU A 295 -0.51 10.86 -18.44
C LEU A 295 -1.65 11.56 -17.69
N LYS A 296 -2.31 12.55 -18.29
CA LYS A 296 -3.50 13.19 -17.71
C LYS A 296 -4.64 12.18 -17.56
N LYS A 297 -4.86 11.33 -18.57
CA LYS A 297 -5.83 10.24 -18.52
C LYS A 297 -5.48 9.23 -17.42
N ALA A 298 -4.23 8.78 -17.38
CA ALA A 298 -3.74 7.84 -16.36
C ALA A 298 -3.88 8.40 -14.94
N ARG A 299 -3.59 9.69 -14.73
CA ARG A 299 -3.80 10.36 -13.44
C ARG A 299 -5.27 10.25 -13.02
N ARG A 300 -6.21 10.56 -13.91
CA ARG A 300 -7.66 10.45 -13.62
C ARG A 300 -8.06 9.00 -13.33
N GLU A 301 -7.62 8.06 -14.15
CA GLU A 301 -7.90 6.63 -14.00
C GLU A 301 -7.39 6.05 -12.69
N VAL A 302 -6.20 6.44 -12.26
CA VAL A 302 -5.56 5.84 -11.10
C VAL A 302 -5.98 6.55 -9.80
N CYS A 303 -6.22 7.86 -9.84
CA CYS A 303 -6.50 8.64 -8.64
C CYS A 303 -8.00 8.84 -8.35
N LEU A 304 -8.86 8.84 -9.38
CA LEU A 304 -10.29 9.17 -9.21
C LEU A 304 -11.22 7.98 -9.48
N MET A 305 -10.86 7.09 -10.42
CA MET A 305 -11.75 5.99 -10.82
C MET A 305 -11.44 4.71 -10.02
N LEU A 306 -12.12 4.55 -8.87
CA LEU A 306 -11.95 3.40 -7.99
C LEU A 306 -12.70 2.14 -8.47
N SER A 307 -13.82 2.32 -9.17
CA SER A 307 -14.62 1.27 -9.83
C SER A 307 -14.33 1.19 -11.33
#